data_AF-A0A9U8EAU0-F1
#
_entry.id   AF-A0A9U8EAU0-F1
#
_cell.length_a   1.000
_cell.length_b   1.000
_cell.length_c   1.000
_cell.angle_alpha   90.00
_cell.angle_beta   90.00
_cell.angle_gamma   90.00
#
_symmetry.space_group_name_H-M   'P 1'
#
loop_
_entity.id
_entity.type
_entity.pdbx_description
1 polymer ?
#
loop_
_entity_poly.entity_id
_entity_poly.type
_entity_poly.pdbx_seq_one_letter_code
_entity_poly.pdbx_strand_id
1 'polypeptide(L)'
;MCICVFGIVGNFLNIKVFLKQGLRTSVNQSLCAMSLSDLLGLIFQVWHNFCMNPYLELAGLPVDFLKIQILTAGCPNVAMTRITGWITMYITAERCLSVLLPLRIRQLVTVKRTAVVLVLCYCINLAFYLPLYAGNYLSWRFYPNLNKTMLGVSSWGNADLVDWVMNVSHFYLSVIAFICVVIFTVVLVVSLKRKSRWRRSATSDRDQNEALSSRENKTVGMVIMVAVVLIVCYAPGVTISFVEVFYPDFGISAKQENAYHVIWSFCFVFHSVNASINVIVYYRMSSKYRNTLQEIFPVFKSKAKLDDKLGN
;
A
#
# COMPACT_ATOMS: atom_id res chain seq x y z
N MET A 1 -11.13 12.47 2.82
CA MET A 1 -10.35 13.43 1.99
C MET A 1 -9.07 13.94 2.67
N CYS A 2 -9.11 14.48 3.90
CA CYS A 2 -7.91 15.04 4.57
C CYS A 2 -6.75 14.03 4.71
N ILE A 3 -7.06 12.79 5.08
CA ILE A 3 -6.08 11.69 5.17
C ILE A 3 -5.38 11.50 3.83
N CYS A 4 -6.13 11.43 2.73
CA CYS A 4 -5.57 11.23 1.40
C CYS A 4 -4.65 12.38 0.98
N VAL A 5 -5.04 13.64 1.24
CA VAL A 5 -4.20 14.81 0.92
C VAL A 5 -2.89 14.76 1.71
N PHE A 6 -2.97 14.48 3.03
CA PHE A 6 -1.79 14.32 3.87
C PHE A 6 -0.89 13.20 3.34
N GLY A 7 -1.46 12.04 3.00
CA GLY A 7 -0.72 10.91 2.45
C GLY A 7 -0.11 11.17 1.07
N ILE A 8 -0.77 11.93 0.19
CA ILE A 8 -0.22 12.33 -1.12
C ILE A 8 1.03 13.17 -0.91
N VAL A 9 0.96 14.19 -0.06
CA VAL A 9 2.12 15.02 0.28
C VAL A 9 3.21 14.17 0.93
N GLY A 10 2.85 13.31 1.88
CA GLY A 10 3.77 12.42 2.58
C GLY A 10 4.52 11.47 1.65
N ASN A 11 3.82 10.80 0.74
CA ASN A 11 4.44 9.87 -0.22
C ASN A 11 5.26 10.59 -1.29
N PHE A 12 4.86 11.79 -1.71
CA PHE A 12 5.69 12.61 -2.58
C PHE A 12 7.02 13.01 -1.91
N LEU A 13 6.98 13.38 -0.63
CA LEU A 13 8.18 13.62 0.17
C LEU A 13 9.04 12.36 0.28
N ASN A 14 8.42 11.20 0.57
CA ASN A 14 9.12 9.93 0.66
C ASN A 14 9.90 9.63 -0.63
N ILE A 15 9.24 9.73 -1.79
CA ILE A 15 9.86 9.50 -3.10
C ILE A 15 11.04 10.43 -3.31
N LYS A 16 10.88 11.75 -3.10
CA LYS A 16 11.98 12.72 -3.24
C LYS A 16 13.16 12.40 -2.33
N VAL A 17 12.89 12.02 -1.07
CA VAL A 17 13.93 11.64 -0.11
C VAL A 17 14.66 10.38 -0.58
N PHE A 18 13.95 9.31 -0.96
CA PHE A 18 14.58 8.07 -1.39
C PHE A 18 15.36 8.21 -2.70
N LEU A 19 14.88 9.05 -3.63
CA LEU A 19 15.63 9.39 -4.84
C LEU A 19 16.93 10.13 -4.49
N LYS A 20 16.89 11.12 -3.59
CA LYS A 20 18.11 11.83 -3.15
C LYS A 20 19.09 10.94 -2.39
N GLN A 21 18.61 10.01 -1.57
CA GLN A 21 19.47 9.04 -0.89
C GLN A 21 20.16 8.05 -1.85
N GLY A 22 19.70 8.00 -3.10
CA GLY A 22 20.08 7.02 -4.08
C GLY A 22 19.40 5.68 -3.86
N LEU A 23 18.91 5.09 -4.95
CA LEU A 23 18.31 3.75 -4.99
C LEU A 23 19.38 2.64 -5.04
N ARG A 24 20.44 2.81 -4.24
CA ARG A 24 21.62 1.92 -4.20
C ARG A 24 21.48 0.76 -3.22
N THR A 25 20.38 0.72 -2.46
CA THR A 25 20.04 -0.38 -1.57
C THR A 25 18.67 -0.92 -1.95
N SER A 26 18.50 -2.24 -1.86
CA SER A 26 17.23 -2.95 -2.08
C SER A 26 16.09 -2.31 -1.28
N VAL A 27 16.38 -1.89 -0.05
CA VAL A 27 15.40 -1.33 0.87
C VAL A 27 14.94 0.05 0.43
N ASN A 28 15.86 0.93 -0.02
CA ASN A 28 15.47 2.23 -0.54
C ASN A 28 14.66 2.08 -1.83
N GLN A 29 15.00 1.11 -2.69
CA GLN A 29 14.21 0.77 -3.88
C GLN A 29 12.80 0.34 -3.51
N SER A 30 12.66 -0.61 -2.59
CA SER A 30 11.34 -1.14 -2.21
C SER A 30 10.49 -0.11 -1.47
N LEU A 31 11.06 0.71 -0.58
CA LEU A 31 10.33 1.79 0.09
C LEU A 31 9.91 2.91 -0.87
N CYS A 32 10.75 3.22 -1.87
CA CYS A 32 10.39 4.15 -2.94
C CYS A 32 9.27 3.60 -3.82
N ALA A 33 9.35 2.32 -4.21
CA ALA A 33 8.33 1.63 -5.00
C ALA A 33 7.00 1.52 -4.24
N MET A 34 7.05 1.28 -2.92
CA MET A 34 5.89 1.31 -2.04
C MET A 34 5.28 2.71 -1.94
N SER A 35 6.10 3.74 -1.78
CA SER A 35 5.62 5.14 -1.74
C SER A 35 4.99 5.56 -3.07
N LEU A 36 5.45 5.00 -4.19
CA LEU A 36 4.85 5.23 -5.51
C LEU A 36 3.45 4.59 -5.63
N SER A 37 3.29 3.33 -5.23
CA SER A 37 1.97 2.68 -5.24
C SER A 37 1.01 3.37 -4.27
N ASP A 38 1.47 3.75 -3.08
CA ASP A 38 0.68 4.50 -2.11
C ASP A 38 0.24 5.86 -2.65
N LEU A 39 1.13 6.60 -3.31
CA LEU A 39 0.80 7.88 -3.95
C LEU A 39 -0.29 7.73 -5.01
N LEU A 40 -0.11 6.78 -5.94
CA LEU A 40 -1.08 6.52 -7.02
C LEU A 40 -2.42 6.05 -6.45
N GLY A 41 -2.39 5.13 -5.48
CA GLY A 41 -3.59 4.65 -4.78
C GLY A 41 -4.36 5.80 -4.14
N LEU A 42 -3.68 6.71 -3.43
CA LEU A 42 -4.32 7.87 -2.82
C LEU A 42 -4.88 8.87 -3.83
N ILE A 43 -4.24 9.05 -4.99
CA ILE A 43 -4.80 9.88 -6.08
C ILE A 43 -6.11 9.27 -6.60
N PHE A 44 -6.12 7.96 -6.88
CA PHE A 44 -7.35 7.25 -7.26
C PHE A 44 -8.40 7.31 -6.14
N GLN A 45 -7.99 7.30 -4.88
CA GLN A 45 -8.91 7.43 -3.75
C GLN A 45 -9.56 8.82 -3.70
N VAL A 46 -8.82 9.89 -3.97
CA VAL A 46 -9.38 11.25 -4.04
C VAL A 46 -10.42 11.33 -5.16
N TRP A 47 -10.10 10.75 -6.33
CA TRP A 47 -11.05 10.66 -7.44
C TRP A 47 -12.29 9.84 -7.07
N HIS A 48 -12.13 8.70 -6.39
CA HIS A 48 -13.24 7.88 -5.90
C HIS A 48 -14.14 8.68 -4.95
N ASN A 49 -13.57 9.37 -3.96
CA ASN A 49 -14.34 10.21 -3.03
C ASN A 49 -15.07 11.35 -3.75
N PHE A 50 -14.48 11.92 -4.80
CA PHE A 50 -15.13 12.94 -5.61
C PHE A 50 -16.36 12.38 -6.32
N CYS A 51 -16.23 11.23 -7.00
CA CYS A 51 -17.34 10.60 -7.72
C CYS A 51 -18.49 10.14 -6.82
N MET A 52 -18.20 9.76 -5.57
CA MET A 52 -19.21 9.34 -4.58
C MET A 52 -19.91 10.54 -3.90
N ASN A 53 -19.64 11.77 -4.33
CA ASN A 53 -20.24 12.96 -3.74
C ASN A 53 -21.69 13.15 -4.20
N PRO A 54 -22.69 13.16 -3.29
CA PRO A 54 -24.10 13.28 -3.66
C PRO A 54 -24.45 14.60 -4.37
N TYR A 55 -23.64 15.65 -4.18
CA TYR A 55 -23.85 16.92 -4.88
C TYR A 55 -23.62 16.82 -6.40
N LEU A 56 -22.91 15.80 -6.88
CA LEU A 56 -22.72 15.58 -8.32
C LEU A 56 -24.00 15.10 -9.02
N GLU A 57 -24.81 14.30 -8.33
CA GLU A 57 -26.13 13.91 -8.84
C GLU A 57 -27.08 15.11 -8.88
N LEU A 58 -27.03 15.95 -7.84
CA LEU A 58 -27.82 17.18 -7.77
C LEU A 58 -27.44 18.19 -8.86
N ALA A 59 -26.15 18.23 -9.26
CA ALA A 59 -25.68 19.07 -10.34
C ALA A 59 -26.23 18.68 -11.73
N GLY A 60 -26.87 17.50 -11.85
CA GLY A 60 -27.56 17.09 -13.08
C GLY A 60 -26.63 16.90 -14.28
N LEU A 61 -25.34 16.66 -14.04
CA LEU A 61 -24.34 16.43 -15.08
C LEU A 61 -24.69 15.17 -15.87
N PRO A 62 -24.44 15.13 -17.20
CA PRO A 62 -24.77 13.98 -18.04
C PRO A 62 -23.73 12.85 -17.90
N VAL A 63 -23.35 12.52 -16.67
CA VAL A 63 -22.27 11.58 -16.32
C VAL A 63 -22.72 10.72 -15.14
N ASP A 64 -22.66 9.40 -15.30
CA ASP A 64 -22.92 8.42 -14.23
C ASP A 64 -21.63 8.19 -13.44
N PHE A 65 -21.37 9.08 -12.47
CA PHE A 65 -20.15 9.05 -11.65
C PHE A 65 -20.03 7.76 -10.83
N LEU A 66 -21.15 7.18 -10.38
CA LEU A 66 -21.17 5.95 -9.57
C LEU A 66 -20.69 4.72 -10.36
N LYS A 67 -21.00 4.65 -11.65
CA LYS A 67 -20.48 3.58 -12.52
C LYS A 67 -19.06 3.87 -13.02
N ILE A 68 -18.78 5.12 -13.41
CA ILE A 68 -17.47 5.50 -13.93
C ILE A 68 -16.37 5.33 -12.88
N GLN A 69 -16.66 5.62 -11.61
CA GLN A 69 -15.66 5.50 -10.55
C GLN A 69 -15.17 4.07 -10.35
N ILE A 70 -15.98 3.04 -10.65
CA ILE A 70 -15.55 1.64 -10.49
C ILE A 70 -14.31 1.39 -11.34
N LEU A 71 -14.38 1.73 -12.63
CA LEU A 71 -13.29 1.53 -13.59
C LEU A 71 -12.15 2.53 -13.41
N THR A 72 -12.47 3.79 -13.13
CA THR A 72 -11.48 4.89 -13.13
C THR A 72 -10.84 5.17 -11.77
N ALA A 73 -11.43 4.68 -10.69
CA ALA A 73 -11.03 5.00 -9.32
C ALA A 73 -10.89 3.73 -8.44
N GLY A 74 -11.98 2.98 -8.26
CA GLY A 74 -12.04 1.83 -7.36
C GLY A 74 -11.07 0.71 -7.76
N CYS A 75 -11.22 0.15 -8.95
CA CYS A 75 -10.35 -0.89 -9.47
C CYS A 75 -8.85 -0.51 -9.47
N PRO A 76 -8.42 0.65 -10.00
CA PRO A 76 -7.01 1.03 -9.95
C PRO A 76 -6.52 1.33 -8.53
N ASN A 77 -7.35 1.85 -7.62
CA ASN A 77 -6.98 1.98 -6.21
C ASN A 77 -6.70 0.62 -5.56
N VAL A 78 -7.58 -0.36 -5.77
CA VAL A 78 -7.40 -1.72 -5.25
C VAL A 78 -6.12 -2.35 -5.84
N ALA A 79 -5.83 -2.13 -7.12
CA ALA A 79 -4.59 -2.59 -7.75
C ALA A 79 -3.34 -2.04 -7.03
N MET A 80 -3.30 -0.73 -6.79
CA MET A 80 -2.18 -0.07 -6.12
C MET A 80 -2.01 -0.54 -4.67
N THR A 81 -3.12 -0.66 -3.95
CA THR A 81 -3.17 -1.18 -2.58
C THR A 81 -2.58 -2.61 -2.51
N ARG A 82 -2.95 -3.46 -3.48
CA ARG A 82 -2.44 -4.83 -3.57
C ARG A 82 -0.94 -4.86 -3.87
N ILE A 83 -0.47 -4.01 -4.78
CA ILE A 83 0.97 -3.86 -5.08
C ILE A 83 1.75 -3.46 -3.81
N THR A 84 1.25 -2.50 -3.02
CA THR A 84 1.84 -2.14 -1.72
C THR A 84 1.94 -3.36 -0.79
N GLY A 85 0.93 -4.22 -0.75
CA GLY A 85 0.94 -5.49 -0.01
C GLY A 85 2.05 -6.45 -0.47
N TRP A 86 2.18 -6.67 -1.77
CA TRP A 86 3.22 -7.53 -2.36
C TRP A 86 4.63 -6.98 -2.13
N ILE A 87 4.82 -5.66 -2.22
CA ILE A 87 6.11 -5.03 -1.91
C ILE A 87 6.43 -5.18 -0.42
N THR A 88 5.45 -5.02 0.47
CA THR A 88 5.63 -5.23 1.92
C THR A 88 6.01 -6.68 2.22
N MET A 89 5.34 -7.65 1.57
CA MET A 89 5.71 -9.06 1.64
C MET A 89 7.17 -9.29 1.23
N TYR A 90 7.61 -8.68 0.13
CA TYR A 90 8.99 -8.79 -0.33
C TYR A 90 9.99 -8.20 0.67
N ILE A 91 9.74 -6.97 1.17
CA ILE A 91 10.66 -6.32 2.13
C ILE A 91 10.74 -7.11 3.43
N THR A 92 9.61 -7.61 3.94
CA THR A 92 9.60 -8.43 5.17
C THR A 92 10.36 -9.74 4.97
N ALA A 93 10.19 -10.41 3.83
CA ALA A 93 10.96 -11.61 3.47
C ALA A 93 12.47 -11.33 3.36
N GLU A 94 12.85 -10.24 2.68
CA GLU A 94 14.24 -9.78 2.61
C GLU A 94 14.82 -9.57 4.01
N ARG A 95 14.05 -8.96 4.92
CA ARG A 95 14.48 -8.75 6.31
C ARG A 95 14.61 -10.05 7.09
N CYS A 96 13.66 -10.98 6.94
CA CYS A 96 13.78 -12.32 7.52
C CYS A 96 15.08 -12.99 7.09
N LEU A 97 15.37 -13.00 5.78
CA LEU A 97 16.58 -13.59 5.24
C LEU A 97 17.84 -12.89 5.74
N SER A 98 17.82 -11.56 5.91
CA SER A 98 18.96 -10.82 6.47
C SER A 98 19.28 -11.18 7.92
N VAL A 99 18.25 -11.55 8.71
CA VAL A 99 18.41 -11.97 10.10
C VAL A 99 18.79 -13.45 10.21
N LEU A 100 18.21 -14.31 9.36
CA LEU A 100 18.42 -15.76 9.38
C LEU A 100 19.70 -16.19 8.67
N LEU A 101 20.07 -15.54 7.56
CA LEU A 101 21.17 -15.93 6.67
C LEU A 101 22.09 -14.73 6.35
N PRO A 102 22.76 -14.12 7.34
CA PRO A 102 23.54 -12.89 7.16
C PRO A 102 24.71 -13.03 6.16
N LEU A 103 25.26 -14.24 6.00
CA LEU A 103 26.37 -14.50 5.07
C LEU A 103 25.92 -14.63 3.61
N ARG A 104 24.70 -15.11 3.37
CA ARG A 104 24.17 -15.36 2.01
C ARG A 104 23.32 -14.21 1.47
N ILE A 105 22.82 -13.32 2.33
CA ILE A 105 21.90 -12.25 1.92
C ILE A 105 22.47 -11.36 0.80
N ARG A 106 23.76 -11.01 0.86
CA ARG A 106 24.42 -10.16 -0.16
C ARG A 106 24.53 -10.84 -1.53
N GLN A 107 24.52 -12.18 -1.57
CA GLN A 107 24.54 -12.96 -2.80
C GLN A 107 23.12 -13.20 -3.34
N LEU A 108 22.13 -13.32 -2.44
CA LEU A 108 20.74 -13.57 -2.79
C LEU A 108 20.04 -12.28 -3.26
N VAL A 109 20.12 -11.22 -2.45
CA VAL A 109 19.43 -9.95 -2.66
C VAL A 109 20.43 -8.93 -3.18
N THR A 110 20.27 -8.59 -4.46
CA THR A 110 21.05 -7.56 -5.14
C THR A 110 20.11 -6.48 -5.67
N VAL A 111 20.60 -5.25 -5.79
CA VAL A 111 19.85 -4.09 -6.29
C VAL A 111 19.16 -4.36 -7.64
N LYS A 112 19.82 -5.10 -8.53
CA LYS A 112 19.23 -5.48 -9.84
C LYS A 112 18.08 -6.49 -9.67
N ARG A 113 18.26 -7.52 -8.85
CA ARG A 113 17.22 -8.52 -8.59
C ARG A 113 16.02 -7.92 -7.87
N THR A 114 16.26 -7.03 -6.89
CA THR A 114 15.19 -6.29 -6.22
C THR A 114 14.38 -5.47 -7.22
N ALA A 115 15.03 -4.72 -8.11
CA ALA A 115 14.32 -3.98 -9.15
C ALA A 115 13.44 -4.87 -10.04
N VAL A 116 13.95 -6.03 -10.48
CA VAL A 116 13.18 -7.01 -11.26
C VAL A 116 11.98 -7.51 -10.47
N VAL A 117 12.16 -7.90 -9.21
CA VAL A 117 11.04 -8.39 -8.36
C VAL A 117 9.98 -7.30 -8.17
N LEU A 118 10.38 -6.06 -7.92
CA LEU A 118 9.45 -4.94 -7.78
C LEU A 118 8.66 -4.71 -9.08
N VAL A 119 9.32 -4.70 -10.23
CA VAL A 119 8.65 -4.58 -11.54
C VAL A 119 7.67 -5.73 -11.75
N LEU A 120 8.06 -6.97 -11.44
CA LEU A 120 7.17 -8.13 -11.52
C LEU A 120 5.95 -7.99 -10.58
N CYS A 121 6.12 -7.47 -9.36
CA CYS A 121 5.00 -7.18 -8.47
C CYS A 121 3.99 -6.21 -9.13
N TYR A 122 4.46 -5.15 -9.80
CA TYR A 122 3.59 -4.25 -10.55
C TYR A 122 2.94 -4.97 -11.75
N CYS A 123 3.74 -5.59 -12.60
CA CYS A 123 3.26 -6.22 -13.84
C CYS A 123 2.23 -7.32 -13.57
N ILE A 124 2.51 -8.25 -12.65
CA ILE A 124 1.59 -9.34 -12.31
C ILE A 124 0.26 -8.77 -11.79
N ASN A 125 0.31 -7.83 -10.84
CA ASN A 125 -0.91 -7.27 -10.27
C ASN A 125 -1.73 -6.46 -11.29
N LEU A 126 -1.09 -5.75 -12.21
CA LEU A 126 -1.78 -4.98 -13.25
C LEU A 126 -2.29 -5.86 -14.39
N ALA A 127 -1.60 -6.96 -14.72
CA ALA A 127 -2.00 -7.87 -15.79
C ALA A 127 -3.39 -8.47 -15.56
N PHE A 128 -3.75 -8.77 -14.32
CA PHE A 128 -5.08 -9.26 -13.97
C PHE A 128 -6.21 -8.27 -14.27
N TYR A 129 -5.91 -6.96 -14.37
CA TYR A 129 -6.90 -5.95 -14.75
C TYR A 129 -7.01 -5.74 -16.27
N LEU A 130 -6.12 -6.32 -17.09
CA LEU A 130 -6.17 -6.15 -18.54
C LEU A 130 -7.52 -6.61 -19.14
N PRO A 131 -8.10 -7.77 -18.75
CA PRO A 131 -9.41 -8.19 -19.25
C PRO A 131 -10.52 -7.19 -18.90
N LEU A 132 -10.46 -6.58 -17.71
CA LEU A 132 -11.41 -5.57 -17.26
C LEU A 132 -11.39 -4.35 -18.19
N TYR A 133 -10.20 -3.80 -18.46
CA TYR A 133 -10.06 -2.61 -19.31
C TYR A 133 -10.21 -2.90 -20.80
N ALA A 134 -9.98 -4.15 -21.24
CA ALA A 134 -10.26 -4.56 -22.62
C ALA A 134 -11.78 -4.78 -22.85
N GLY A 135 -12.49 -5.28 -21.84
CA GLY A 135 -13.92 -5.54 -21.90
C GLY A 135 -14.79 -4.32 -21.63
N ASN A 136 -14.34 -3.34 -20.83
CA ASN A 136 -15.17 -2.19 -20.44
C ASN A 136 -14.74 -0.90 -21.15
N TYR A 137 -15.71 -0.12 -21.60
CA TYR A 137 -15.50 1.16 -22.28
C TYR A 137 -16.53 2.20 -21.86
N LEU A 138 -16.19 3.47 -22.05
CA LEU A 138 -17.11 4.58 -21.78
C LEU A 138 -18.02 4.78 -22.99
N SER A 139 -19.34 4.82 -22.75
CA SER A 139 -20.34 5.01 -23.79
C SER A 139 -21.50 5.85 -23.30
N TRP A 140 -22.14 6.56 -24.23
CA TRP A 140 -23.39 7.29 -23.98
C TRP A 140 -24.55 6.30 -23.92
N ARG A 141 -25.24 6.24 -22.79
CA ARG A 141 -26.38 5.33 -22.58
C ARG A 141 -27.61 6.13 -22.18
N PHE A 142 -28.75 5.77 -22.78
CA PHE A 142 -30.04 6.30 -22.36
C PHE A 142 -30.54 5.57 -21.11
N TYR A 143 -30.89 6.32 -20.07
CA TYR A 143 -31.43 5.83 -18.81
C TYR A 143 -32.94 6.12 -18.81
N PRO A 144 -33.81 5.11 -19.07
CA PRO A 144 -35.24 5.32 -19.22
C PRO A 144 -35.89 5.93 -17.96
N ASN A 145 -35.43 5.52 -16.79
CA ASN A 145 -35.93 5.98 -15.49
C ASN A 145 -35.69 7.48 -15.24
N LEU A 146 -34.63 8.03 -15.85
CA LEU A 146 -34.25 9.43 -15.71
C LEU A 146 -34.62 10.26 -16.95
N ASN A 147 -35.08 9.60 -18.01
CA ASN A 147 -35.29 10.18 -19.34
C ASN A 147 -34.09 11.00 -19.84
N LYS A 148 -32.87 10.50 -19.61
CA LYS A 148 -31.61 11.20 -19.90
C LYS A 148 -30.58 10.27 -20.54
N THR A 149 -29.79 10.82 -21.45
CA THR A 149 -28.59 10.16 -21.98
C THR A 149 -27.38 10.61 -21.16
N MET A 150 -26.70 9.66 -20.51
CA MET A 150 -25.57 9.93 -19.63
C MET A 150 -24.36 9.10 -20.07
N LEU A 151 -23.17 9.65 -19.88
CA LEU A 151 -21.92 8.92 -20.04
C LEU A 151 -21.79 7.90 -18.91
N GLY A 152 -21.66 6.62 -19.26
CA GLY A 152 -21.52 5.53 -18.30
C GLY A 152 -20.58 4.44 -18.81
N VAL A 153 -20.51 3.33 -18.06
CA VAL A 153 -19.70 2.17 -18.42
C VAL A 153 -20.55 1.17 -19.21
N SER A 154 -20.02 0.70 -20.34
CA SER A 154 -20.57 -0.38 -21.15
C SER A 154 -19.52 -1.48 -21.31
N SER A 155 -19.97 -2.71 -21.52
CA SER A 155 -19.09 -3.88 -21.54
C SER A 155 -19.26 -4.67 -22.84
N TRP A 156 -18.15 -5.05 -23.45
CA TRP A 156 -18.05 -6.03 -24.53
C TRP A 156 -17.87 -7.43 -23.94
N GLY A 157 -18.55 -8.43 -24.52
CA GLY A 157 -18.37 -9.82 -24.15
C GLY A 157 -19.06 -10.20 -22.83
N ASN A 158 -18.57 -11.26 -22.19
CA ASN A 158 -19.19 -11.85 -21.01
C ASN A 158 -18.70 -11.13 -19.74
N ALA A 159 -19.41 -10.06 -19.36
CA ALA A 159 -19.09 -9.23 -18.20
C ALA A 159 -19.01 -10.06 -16.90
N ASP A 160 -19.91 -11.03 -16.72
CA ASP A 160 -19.94 -11.91 -15.54
C ASP A 160 -18.64 -12.72 -15.40
N LEU A 161 -18.08 -13.19 -16.52
CA LEU A 161 -16.80 -13.91 -16.51
C LEU A 161 -15.65 -12.98 -16.12
N VAL A 162 -15.64 -11.75 -16.62
CA VAL A 162 -14.59 -10.76 -16.32
C VAL A 162 -14.64 -10.38 -14.84
N ASP A 163 -15.82 -10.11 -14.31
CA ASP A 163 -16.02 -9.77 -12.89
C ASP A 163 -15.66 -10.95 -11.98
N TRP A 164 -16.02 -12.17 -12.37
CA TRP A 164 -15.64 -13.37 -11.64
C TRP A 164 -14.11 -13.56 -11.61
N VAL A 165 -13.43 -13.48 -12.77
CA VAL A 165 -11.96 -13.59 -12.84
C VAL A 165 -11.31 -12.50 -11.98
N MET A 166 -11.85 -11.28 -11.99
CA MET A 166 -11.34 -10.17 -11.19
C MET A 166 -11.46 -10.41 -9.69
N ASN A 167 -12.64 -10.83 -9.22
CA ASN A 167 -12.92 -11.07 -7.81
C ASN A 167 -12.08 -12.24 -7.28
N VAL A 168 -12.03 -13.35 -8.03
CA VAL A 168 -11.21 -14.52 -7.68
C VAL A 168 -9.73 -14.17 -7.64
N SER A 169 -9.22 -13.43 -8.64
CA SER A 169 -7.83 -13.00 -8.67
C SER A 169 -7.50 -12.03 -7.53
N HIS A 170 -8.42 -11.09 -7.23
CA HIS A 170 -8.29 -10.19 -6.09
C HIS A 170 -8.21 -10.96 -4.77
N PHE A 171 -9.09 -11.94 -4.57
CA PHE A 171 -9.11 -12.80 -3.38
C PHE A 171 -7.77 -13.51 -3.20
N TYR A 172 -7.32 -14.30 -4.18
CA TYR A 172 -6.10 -15.09 -4.05
C TYR A 172 -4.86 -14.21 -3.86
N LEU A 173 -4.69 -13.15 -4.68
CA LEU A 173 -3.51 -12.30 -4.61
C LEU A 173 -3.43 -11.50 -3.30
N SER A 174 -4.57 -11.07 -2.76
CA SER A 174 -4.61 -10.31 -1.50
C SER A 174 -4.42 -11.21 -0.29
N VAL A 175 -5.07 -12.39 -0.28
CA VAL A 175 -4.93 -13.39 0.80
C VAL A 175 -3.51 -13.93 0.87
N ILE A 176 -2.90 -14.30 -0.27
CA ILE A 176 -1.52 -14.80 -0.31
C ILE A 176 -0.56 -13.75 0.26
N ALA A 177 -0.63 -12.51 -0.25
CA ALA A 177 0.24 -11.44 0.22
C ALA A 177 0.07 -11.19 1.73
N PHE A 178 -1.18 -11.13 2.20
CA PHE A 178 -1.49 -10.89 3.61
C PHE A 178 -0.96 -12.00 4.53
N ILE A 179 -1.24 -13.27 4.22
CA ILE A 179 -0.76 -14.42 5.00
C ILE A 179 0.77 -14.44 5.03
N CYS A 180 1.43 -14.23 3.89
CA CYS A 180 2.89 -14.19 3.83
C CYS A 180 3.45 -13.03 4.67
N VAL A 181 2.87 -11.83 4.62
CA VAL A 181 3.29 -10.70 5.46
C VAL A 181 3.15 -11.04 6.95
N VAL A 182 2.04 -11.65 7.37
CA VAL A 182 1.83 -12.07 8.77
C VAL A 182 2.91 -13.07 9.18
N ILE A 183 3.12 -14.14 8.41
CA ILE A 183 4.11 -15.17 8.71
C ILE A 183 5.52 -14.57 8.78
N PHE A 184 5.93 -13.81 7.76
CA PHE A 184 7.26 -13.20 7.76
C PHE A 184 7.44 -12.20 8.88
N THR A 185 6.42 -11.42 9.22
CA THR A 185 6.51 -10.48 10.34
C THR A 185 6.69 -11.21 11.67
N VAL A 186 5.93 -12.29 11.92
CA VAL A 186 6.08 -13.12 13.12
C VAL A 186 7.48 -13.73 13.19
N VAL A 187 7.95 -14.34 12.11
CA VAL A 187 9.31 -14.90 12.03
C VAL A 187 10.35 -13.83 12.31
N LEU A 188 10.24 -12.66 11.67
CA LEU A 188 11.18 -11.55 11.84
C LEU A 188 11.26 -11.08 13.30
N VAL A 189 10.11 -10.90 13.95
CA VAL A 189 10.03 -10.48 15.36
C VAL A 189 10.65 -11.54 16.28
N VAL A 190 10.33 -12.81 16.08
CA VAL A 190 10.86 -13.92 16.89
C VAL A 190 12.38 -14.05 16.70
N SER A 191 12.86 -14.03 15.46
CA SER A 191 14.28 -14.11 15.14
C SER A 191 15.07 -12.93 15.71
N LEU A 192 14.52 -11.71 15.65
CA LEU A 192 15.14 -10.53 16.21
C LEU A 192 15.24 -10.60 17.75
N LYS A 193 14.17 -11.03 18.43
CA LYS A 193 14.18 -11.25 19.88
C LYS A 193 15.17 -12.36 20.29
N ARG A 194 15.27 -13.44 19.52
CA ARG A 194 16.23 -14.53 19.77
C ARG A 194 17.67 -14.05 19.61
N LYS A 195 17.99 -13.36 18.51
CA LYS A 195 19.33 -12.80 18.24
C LYS A 195 19.73 -11.79 19.33
N SER A 196 18.79 -10.94 19.75
CA SER A 196 19.03 -9.97 20.84
C SER A 196 19.30 -10.65 22.18
N ARG A 197 18.56 -11.72 22.53
CA ARG A 197 18.77 -12.47 23.77
C ARG A 197 20.10 -13.22 23.80
N TRP A 198 20.40 -13.97 22.72
CA TRP A 198 21.66 -14.71 22.59
C TRP A 198 22.88 -13.79 22.74
N ARG A 199 22.85 -12.62 22.12
CA ARG A 199 23.97 -11.68 22.21
C ARG A 199 24.09 -11.06 23.61
N ARG A 200 22.98 -10.83 24.31
CA ARG A 200 22.99 -10.37 25.70
C ARG A 200 23.58 -11.40 26.66
N SER A 201 23.48 -12.69 26.35
CA SER A 201 24.05 -13.78 27.15
C SER A 201 25.49 -14.17 26.76
N ALA A 202 25.94 -13.86 25.55
CA ALA A 202 27.19 -14.43 24.99
C ALA A 202 28.37 -13.46 24.89
N THR A 203 28.28 -12.19 25.33
CA THR A 203 29.37 -11.22 25.13
C THR A 203 29.51 -10.26 26.32
N SER A 204 30.74 -10.11 26.83
CA SER A 204 31.11 -9.21 27.93
C SER A 204 31.33 -7.75 27.49
N ASP A 205 31.63 -7.52 26.21
CA ASP A 205 31.95 -6.20 25.65
C ASP A 205 30.66 -5.53 25.12
N ARG A 206 30.05 -4.70 25.98
CA ARG A 206 28.68 -4.17 25.80
C ARG A 206 28.61 -3.00 24.82
N ASP A 207 29.60 -2.11 24.81
CA ASP A 207 29.44 -0.77 24.22
C ASP A 207 29.62 -0.73 22.69
N GLN A 208 30.61 -1.45 22.13
CA GLN A 208 30.81 -1.48 20.66
C GLN A 208 29.73 -2.28 19.92
N ASN A 209 29.22 -3.34 20.53
CA ASN A 209 28.22 -4.22 19.91
C ASN A 209 26.80 -3.63 19.97
N GLU A 210 26.50 -2.79 20.97
CA GLU A 210 25.24 -2.04 21.05
C GLU A 210 25.09 -1.00 19.94
N ALA A 211 26.16 -0.27 19.61
CA ALA A 211 26.11 0.78 18.58
C ALA A 211 25.81 0.21 17.17
N LEU A 212 26.50 -0.86 16.76
CA LEU A 212 26.27 -1.56 15.49
C LEU A 212 24.89 -2.26 15.47
N SER A 213 24.48 -2.87 16.59
CA SER A 213 23.16 -3.49 16.71
C SER A 213 22.01 -2.48 16.67
N SER A 214 22.18 -1.27 17.21
CA SER A 214 21.12 -0.26 17.23
C SER A 214 20.73 0.14 15.80
N ARG A 215 21.69 0.17 14.87
CA ARG A 215 21.48 0.60 13.48
C ARG A 215 20.77 -0.46 12.63
N GLU A 216 21.14 -1.74 12.77
CA GLU A 216 20.40 -2.85 12.14
C GLU A 216 18.99 -2.98 12.72
N ASN A 217 18.85 -2.93 14.05
CA ASN A 217 17.55 -3.03 14.72
C ASN A 217 16.60 -1.88 14.34
N LYS A 218 17.12 -0.67 14.11
CA LYS A 218 16.29 0.47 13.66
C LYS A 218 15.66 0.22 12.29
N THR A 219 16.43 -0.33 11.35
CA THR A 219 15.91 -0.55 9.99
C THR A 219 14.96 -1.75 9.95
N VAL A 220 15.28 -2.84 10.67
CA VAL A 220 14.36 -3.97 10.81
C VAL A 220 13.09 -3.57 11.58
N GLY A 221 13.23 -2.80 12.65
CA GLY A 221 12.11 -2.25 13.41
C GLY A 221 11.18 -1.38 12.56
N MET A 222 11.73 -0.53 11.69
CA MET A 222 10.93 0.24 10.73
C MET A 222 10.11 -0.65 9.80
N VAL A 223 10.71 -1.72 9.25
CA VAL A 223 9.99 -2.67 8.39
C VAL A 223 8.90 -3.41 9.16
N ILE A 224 9.17 -3.83 10.40
CA ILE A 224 8.16 -4.44 11.28
C ILE A 224 7.00 -3.47 11.49
N MET A 225 7.27 -2.20 11.77
CA MET A 225 6.21 -1.21 11.97
C MET A 225 5.34 -1.01 10.73
N VAL A 226 5.95 -0.89 9.55
CA VAL A 226 5.21 -0.81 8.27
C VAL A 226 4.35 -2.06 8.07
N ALA A 227 4.91 -3.25 8.30
CA ALA A 227 4.18 -4.50 8.13
C ALA A 227 3.01 -4.64 9.12
N VAL A 228 3.19 -4.25 10.38
CA VAL A 228 2.12 -4.28 11.39
C VAL A 228 1.00 -3.31 11.03
N VAL A 229 1.33 -2.09 10.60
CA VAL A 229 0.32 -1.12 10.14
C VAL A 229 -0.47 -1.69 8.96
N LEU A 230 0.22 -2.32 8.00
CA LEU A 230 -0.43 -2.97 6.87
C LEU A 230 -1.37 -4.09 7.32
N ILE A 231 -0.91 -4.99 8.21
CA ILE A 231 -1.73 -6.09 8.73
C ILE A 231 -3.02 -5.55 9.35
N VAL A 232 -2.91 -4.54 10.22
CA VAL A 232 -4.08 -3.96 10.90
C VAL A 232 -5.03 -3.30 9.90
N CYS A 233 -4.51 -2.55 8.93
CA CYS A 233 -5.33 -1.82 7.97
C CYS A 233 -5.94 -2.71 6.88
N TYR A 234 -5.26 -3.79 6.50
CA TYR A 234 -5.71 -4.66 5.40
C TYR A 234 -6.54 -5.84 5.92
N ALA A 235 -6.47 -6.18 7.21
CA ALA A 235 -7.25 -7.26 7.80
C ALA A 235 -8.77 -7.14 7.51
N PRO A 236 -9.42 -5.97 7.67
CA PRO A 236 -10.84 -5.84 7.32
C PRO A 236 -11.11 -6.19 5.86
N GLY A 237 -10.32 -5.60 4.93
CA GLY A 237 -10.47 -5.85 3.50
C GLY A 237 -10.32 -7.32 3.12
N VAL A 238 -9.29 -7.98 3.66
CA VAL A 238 -9.09 -9.42 3.43
C VAL A 238 -10.26 -10.24 3.97
N THR A 239 -10.76 -9.95 5.18
CA THR A 239 -11.93 -10.63 5.74
C THR A 239 -13.16 -10.46 4.86
N ILE A 240 -13.37 -9.28 4.29
CA ILE A 240 -14.51 -9.01 3.41
C ILE A 240 -14.38 -9.76 2.08
N SER A 241 -13.17 -9.91 1.54
CA SER A 241 -12.95 -10.74 0.35
C SER A 241 -13.34 -12.20 0.56
N PHE A 242 -13.24 -12.75 1.79
CA PHE A 242 -13.81 -14.07 2.08
C PHE A 242 -15.33 -14.05 1.94
N VAL A 243 -16.01 -13.03 2.49
CA VAL A 243 -17.48 -12.91 2.40
C VAL A 243 -17.92 -12.85 0.94
N GLU A 244 -17.26 -12.07 0.09
CA GLU A 244 -17.56 -11.97 -1.35
C GLU A 244 -17.48 -13.32 -2.09
N VAL A 245 -16.51 -14.16 -1.74
CA VAL A 245 -16.33 -15.47 -2.39
C VAL A 245 -17.33 -16.51 -1.89
N PHE A 246 -17.67 -16.49 -0.59
CA PHE A 246 -18.55 -17.49 0.03
C PHE A 246 -20.04 -17.10 0.00
N TYR A 247 -20.37 -15.82 -0.15
CA TYR A 247 -21.74 -15.31 -0.23
C TYR A 247 -21.96 -14.55 -1.55
N PRO A 248 -22.47 -15.22 -2.60
CA PRO A 248 -22.72 -14.60 -3.91
C PRO A 248 -23.72 -13.44 -3.88
N ASP A 249 -24.60 -13.39 -2.86
CA ASP A 249 -25.55 -12.29 -2.65
C ASP A 249 -24.90 -11.01 -2.06
N PHE A 250 -23.60 -11.06 -1.74
CA PHE A 250 -22.79 -9.94 -1.25
C PHE A 250 -21.75 -9.52 -2.31
N GLY A 251 -22.08 -8.50 -3.10
CA GLY A 251 -21.24 -8.03 -4.21
C GLY A 251 -21.72 -6.72 -4.83
N ILE A 252 -20.93 -6.18 -5.76
CA ILE A 252 -21.13 -4.86 -6.40
C ILE A 252 -22.51 -4.73 -7.08
N SER A 253 -23.07 -5.82 -7.60
CA SER A 253 -24.39 -5.83 -8.25
C SER A 253 -25.36 -6.83 -7.63
N ALA A 254 -25.11 -7.21 -6.36
CA ALA A 254 -25.91 -8.18 -5.65
C ALA A 254 -27.00 -7.51 -4.79
N LYS A 255 -27.90 -8.30 -4.21
CA LYS A 255 -29.03 -7.80 -3.40
C LYS A 255 -28.59 -6.91 -2.23
N GLN A 256 -27.38 -7.13 -1.72
CA GLN A 256 -26.79 -6.37 -0.60
C GLN A 256 -25.80 -5.29 -1.04
N GLU A 257 -26.00 -4.68 -2.21
CA GLU A 257 -25.13 -3.64 -2.77
C GLU A 257 -24.87 -2.47 -1.79
N ASN A 258 -25.90 -1.99 -1.07
CA ASN A 258 -25.73 -0.90 -0.11
C ASN A 258 -24.77 -1.28 1.05
N ALA A 259 -24.89 -2.50 1.57
CA ALA A 259 -24.00 -2.99 2.62
C ALA A 259 -22.57 -3.16 2.10
N TYR A 260 -22.43 -3.67 0.87
CA TYR A 260 -21.17 -3.78 0.17
C TYR A 260 -20.44 -2.43 0.07
N HIS A 261 -21.11 -1.38 -0.42
CA HIS A 261 -20.52 -0.05 -0.56
C HIS A 261 -20.09 0.57 0.76
N VAL A 262 -20.92 0.42 1.81
CA VAL A 262 -20.59 0.92 3.16
C VAL A 262 -19.35 0.22 3.70
N ILE A 263 -19.32 -1.12 3.62
CA ILE A 263 -18.22 -1.95 4.12
C ILE A 263 -16.91 -1.63 3.37
N TRP A 264 -16.95 -1.55 2.04
CA TRP A 264 -15.78 -1.17 1.25
C TRP A 264 -15.32 0.26 1.48
N SER A 265 -16.22 1.18 1.78
CA SER A 265 -15.86 2.55 2.16
C SER A 265 -14.94 2.56 3.39
N PHE A 266 -15.21 1.72 4.39
CA PHE A 266 -14.31 1.54 5.53
C PHE A 266 -12.96 0.97 5.11
N CYS A 267 -12.94 -0.07 4.25
CA CYS A 267 -11.68 -0.62 3.72
C CYS A 267 -10.81 0.42 3.03
N PHE A 268 -11.41 1.25 2.16
CA PHE A 268 -10.72 2.33 1.49
C PHE A 268 -10.14 3.37 2.47
N VAL A 269 -10.85 3.65 3.57
CA VAL A 269 -10.32 4.51 4.65
C VAL A 269 -9.11 3.86 5.31
N PHE A 270 -9.17 2.57 5.68
CA PHE A 270 -8.03 1.86 6.25
C PHE A 270 -6.84 1.79 5.30
N HIS A 271 -7.05 1.54 4.01
CA HIS A 271 -6.00 1.59 2.99
C HIS A 271 -5.37 2.98 2.90
N SER A 272 -6.20 4.03 2.95
CA SER A 272 -5.72 5.42 2.96
C SER A 272 -4.86 5.72 4.18
N VAL A 273 -5.26 5.22 5.35
CA VAL A 273 -4.50 5.36 6.61
C VAL A 273 -3.14 4.65 6.49
N ASN A 274 -3.11 3.41 6.00
CA ASN A 274 -1.87 2.66 5.76
C ASN A 274 -0.89 3.44 4.87
N ALA A 275 -1.37 3.89 3.71
CA ALA A 275 -0.57 4.67 2.76
C ALA A 275 -0.05 5.99 3.36
N SER A 276 -0.83 6.61 4.26
CA SER A 276 -0.51 7.92 4.83
C SER A 276 0.46 7.86 6.02
N ILE A 277 0.46 6.77 6.78
CA ILE A 277 1.28 6.64 7.99
C ILE A 277 2.77 6.47 7.67
N ASN A 278 3.11 5.96 6.48
CA ASN A 278 4.48 5.63 6.08
C ASN A 278 5.47 6.79 6.25
N VAL A 279 5.08 8.03 5.89
CA VAL A 279 5.94 9.22 6.07
C VAL A 279 6.28 9.47 7.54
N ILE A 280 5.33 9.25 8.45
CA ILE A 280 5.53 9.44 9.90
C ILE A 280 6.46 8.35 10.43
N VAL A 281 6.26 7.10 9.99
CA VAL A 281 7.12 5.96 10.36
C VAL A 281 8.55 6.20 9.92
N TYR A 282 8.78 6.61 8.67
CA TYR A 282 10.12 6.88 8.15
C TYR A 282 10.78 8.05 8.87
N TYR A 283 10.02 9.13 9.12
CA TYR A 283 10.54 10.28 9.87
C TYR A 283 10.94 9.91 11.30
N ARG A 284 10.12 9.14 12.03
CA ARG A 284 10.43 8.77 13.42
C ARG A 284 11.56 7.73 13.53
N MET A 285 11.63 6.79 12.60
CA MET A 285 12.50 5.60 12.76
C MET A 285 13.80 5.65 11.95
N SER A 286 13.92 6.52 10.95
CA SER A 286 15.12 6.62 10.10
C SER A 286 15.83 7.98 10.24
N SER A 287 16.96 7.99 10.94
CA SER A 287 17.82 9.18 11.02
C SER A 287 18.32 9.64 9.65
N LYS A 288 18.66 8.68 8.76
CA LYS A 288 19.04 8.96 7.38
C LYS A 288 17.93 9.67 6.60
N TYR A 289 16.67 9.23 6.79
CA TYR A 289 15.49 9.87 6.21
C TYR A 289 15.35 11.32 6.68
N ARG A 290 15.40 11.56 8.00
CA ARG A 290 15.31 12.91 8.57
C ARG A 290 16.38 13.86 8.05
N ASN A 291 17.64 13.43 8.07
CA ASN A 291 18.76 14.27 7.61
C ASN A 291 18.58 14.66 6.14
N THR A 292 18.25 13.67 5.29
CA THR A 292 18.02 13.94 3.86
C THR A 292 16.82 14.88 3.65
N LEU A 293 15.73 14.70 4.39
CA LEU A 293 14.56 15.57 4.32
C LEU A 293 14.91 17.02 4.68
N GLN A 294 15.67 17.23 5.75
CA GLN A 294 16.14 18.56 6.18
C GLN A 294 17.10 19.21 5.18
N GLU A 295 17.90 18.41 4.46
CA GLU A 295 18.76 18.93 3.40
C GLU A 295 17.97 19.31 2.13
N ILE A 296 16.85 18.63 1.82
CA ILE A 296 15.99 19.00 0.68
C ILE A 296 15.14 20.22 1.04
N PHE A 297 14.64 20.26 2.27
CA PHE A 297 13.70 21.26 2.74
C PHE A 297 14.24 21.92 4.03
N PRO A 298 15.03 23.00 3.90
CA PRO A 298 15.66 23.69 5.02
C PRO A 298 14.68 24.19 6.09
N VAL A 299 13.41 24.40 5.73
CA VAL A 299 12.32 24.79 6.65
C VAL A 299 12.18 23.80 7.82
N PHE A 300 12.42 22.50 7.60
CA PHE A 300 12.36 21.50 8.68
C PHE A 300 13.60 21.51 9.60
N LYS A 301 14.68 22.17 9.20
CA LYS A 301 15.91 22.33 10.00
C LYS A 301 15.71 23.32 11.14
N SER A 302 14.84 24.33 10.95
CA SER A 302 14.53 25.34 11.96
C SER A 302 13.63 24.81 13.08
N LYS A 303 12.69 23.91 12.77
CA LYS A 303 11.78 23.29 13.76
C LYS A 303 12.50 22.31 14.68
N ALA A 304 13.36 21.44 14.10
CA ALA A 304 14.11 20.47 14.90
C ALA A 304 15.08 21.13 15.91
N LYS A 305 15.70 22.27 15.55
CA LYS A 305 16.51 23.07 16.49
C LYS A 305 15.69 23.74 17.59
N LEU A 306 14.40 23.99 17.37
CA LEU A 306 13.50 24.54 18.39
C LEU A 306 13.06 23.44 19.36
N ASP A 307 12.72 22.26 18.86
CA ASP A 307 12.29 21.11 19.67
C ASP A 307 13.45 20.57 20.54
N ASP A 308 14.69 20.52 20.03
CA ASP A 308 15.89 20.17 20.83
C ASP A 308 16.21 21.20 21.92
N LYS A 309 15.77 22.46 21.75
CA LYS A 309 15.94 23.53 22.75
C LYS A 309 14.83 23.55 23.80
N LEU A 310 13.67 22.95 23.52
CA LEU A 310 12.51 22.86 24.42
C LEU A 310 12.45 21.53 25.19
N GLY A 311 13.22 20.53 24.75
CA GLY A 311 13.36 19.22 25.40
C GLY A 311 14.54 19.08 26.36
N ASN A 312 15.28 20.16 26.62
CA ASN A 312 16.34 20.26 27.64
C ASN A 312 15.89 21.14 28.80
#